data_AF-A0A9X8ZHJ8-F1
#
_entry.id   AF-A0A9X8ZHJ8-F1
#
_cell.length_a   1.000
_cell.length_b   1.000
_cell.length_c   1.000
_cell.angle_alpha   90.00
_cell.angle_beta   90.00
_cell.angle_gamma   90.00
#
_symmetry.space_group_name_H-M   'P 1'
#
loop_
_entity.id
_entity.type
_entity.pdbx_description
1 polymer ?
#
loop_
_entity_poly.entity_id
_entity_poly.type
_entity_poly.pdbx_seq_one_letter_code
_entity_poly.pdbx_strand_id
1 'polypeptide(L)'
;MNLEMVLQELEALGKERTKKMYISNGAHEPLFGVATGAMKPIVRKIKINQHLAEELYSTGNYDAMYFAGIIADPKAMTESDYDRWMDAAYFYMLSDYVVAVTLSESDIAQEISDKWIASGEELRMSAGWSCYCWLLGNRLDVEFSE
;
A
#
# COMPACT_ATOMS: atom_id res chain seq x y z
N MET A 1 -14.91 12.96 -1.55
CA MET A 1 -13.92 13.60 -0.65
C MET A 1 -12.69 13.91 -1.50
N ASN A 2 -11.98 15.01 -1.24
CA ASN A 2 -10.74 15.36 -1.94
C ASN A 2 -9.53 15.07 -1.03
N LEU A 3 -8.31 15.26 -1.56
CA LEU A 3 -7.04 15.03 -0.85
C LEU A 3 -7.00 15.73 0.51
N GLU A 4 -7.28 17.03 0.56
CA GLU A 4 -7.18 17.85 1.77
C GLU A 4 -8.12 17.34 2.89
N MET A 5 -9.38 17.03 2.55
CA MET A 5 -10.34 16.50 3.51
C MET A 5 -9.90 15.14 4.06
N VAL A 6 -9.29 14.29 3.23
CA VAL A 6 -8.80 12.98 3.69
C VAL A 6 -7.60 13.14 4.60
N LEU A 7 -6.64 14.00 4.27
CA LEU A 7 -5.49 14.28 5.13
C LEU A 7 -5.93 14.84 6.48
N GLN A 8 -6.91 15.75 6.51
CA GLN A 8 -7.48 16.28 7.75
C GLN A 8 -8.18 15.17 8.58
N GLU A 9 -8.96 14.30 7.96
CA GLU A 9 -9.59 13.18 8.67
C GLU A 9 -8.54 12.18 9.19
N LEU A 10 -7.47 11.90 8.43
CA LEU A 10 -6.37 11.03 8.87
C LEU A 10 -5.58 11.66 10.02
N GLU A 11 -5.22 12.93 9.93
CA GLU A 11 -4.52 13.66 10.99
C GLU A 11 -5.31 13.64 12.30
N ALA A 12 -6.63 13.86 12.23
CA ALA A 12 -7.52 13.81 13.39
C ALA A 12 -7.60 12.42 14.05
N LEU A 13 -7.29 11.34 13.32
CA LEU A 13 -7.24 9.97 13.86
C LEU A 13 -5.85 9.59 14.40
N GLY A 14 -4.84 10.43 14.18
CA GLY A 14 -3.46 10.20 14.59
C GLY A 14 -3.30 10.08 16.10
N LYS A 15 -2.39 9.19 16.53
CA LYS A 15 -2.04 9.01 17.94
C LYS A 15 -0.53 8.90 18.10
N GLU A 16 0.02 9.66 19.03
CA GLU A 16 1.45 9.69 19.37
C GLU A 16 2.05 8.30 19.62
N ARG A 17 1.32 7.42 20.31
CA ARG A 17 1.79 6.05 20.56
C ARG A 17 1.97 5.26 19.27
N THR A 18 1.02 5.35 18.35
CA THR A 18 1.06 4.66 17.06
C THR A 18 2.14 5.29 16.18
N LYS A 19 2.24 6.62 16.15
CA LYS A 19 3.29 7.35 15.44
C LYS A 19 4.68 6.90 15.86
N LYS A 20 4.95 6.81 17.17
CA LYS A 20 6.23 6.31 17.70
C LYS A 20 6.54 4.88 17.26
N MET A 21 5.52 4.01 17.21
CA MET A 21 5.68 2.63 16.74
C MET A 21 6.02 2.59 15.25
N TYR A 22 5.35 3.38 14.41
CA TYR A 22 5.69 3.46 12.98
C TYR A 22 7.10 4.02 12.77
N ILE A 23 7.51 5.04 13.53
CA ILE A 23 8.88 5.56 13.48
C ILE A 23 9.90 4.48 13.88
N SER A 24 9.64 3.71 14.94
CA SER A 24 10.54 2.62 15.34
C SER A 24 10.65 1.50 14.30
N ASN A 25 9.64 1.36 13.44
CA ASN A 25 9.64 0.40 12.33
C ASN A 25 10.33 0.96 11.07
N GLY A 26 10.71 2.23 11.05
CA GLY A 26 11.41 2.85 9.92
C GLY A 26 10.62 3.94 9.18
N ALA A 27 9.39 4.25 9.59
CA ALA A 27 8.66 5.40 9.04
C ALA A 27 9.37 6.71 9.39
N HIS A 28 9.32 7.70 8.50
CA HIS A 28 9.81 9.05 8.77
C HIS A 28 8.73 10.10 8.48
N GLU A 29 8.92 11.31 8.99
CA GLU A 29 7.98 12.41 8.72
C GLU A 29 7.87 12.67 7.20
N PRO A 30 6.68 13.07 6.70
CA PRO A 30 5.44 13.27 7.47
C PRO A 30 4.72 11.96 7.83
N LEU A 31 4.19 11.85 9.06
CA LEU A 31 3.21 10.81 9.42
C LEU A 31 2.34 11.24 10.62
N PHE A 32 1.11 10.73 10.69
CA PHE A 32 0.13 11.03 11.74
C PHE A 32 0.05 9.94 12.81
N GLY A 33 0.31 8.68 12.47
CA GLY A 33 0.16 7.53 13.38
C GLY A 33 -1.29 7.09 13.56
N VAL A 34 -1.96 6.76 12.47
CA VAL A 34 -3.35 6.32 12.42
C VAL A 34 -3.43 4.81 12.56
N ALA A 35 -4.20 4.32 13.52
CA ALA A 35 -4.49 2.89 13.59
C ALA A 35 -5.37 2.46 12.40
N THR A 36 -4.96 1.43 11.66
CA THR A 36 -5.63 0.98 10.42
C THR A 36 -7.13 0.73 10.59
N GLY A 37 -7.56 0.18 11.73
CA GLY A 37 -8.98 -0.04 12.04
C GLY A 37 -9.82 1.23 12.14
N ALA A 38 -9.20 2.39 12.41
CA ALA A 38 -9.86 3.69 12.49
C ALA A 38 -10.18 4.29 11.12
N MET A 39 -9.54 3.80 10.04
CA MET A 39 -9.77 4.30 8.67
C MET A 39 -11.10 3.81 8.06
N LYS A 40 -11.72 2.75 8.62
CA LYS A 40 -12.93 2.11 8.07
C LYS A 40 -14.08 3.09 7.72
N PRO A 41 -14.40 4.12 8.53
CA PRO A 41 -15.45 5.08 8.19
C PRO A 41 -15.12 5.91 6.94
N ILE A 42 -13.84 6.28 6.76
CA ILE A 42 -13.37 7.06 5.60
C ILE A 42 -13.46 6.20 4.34
N VAL A 43 -12.99 4.95 4.41
CA VAL A 43 -13.08 3.97 3.30
C VAL A 43 -14.52 3.81 2.83
N ARG A 44 -15.50 3.70 3.75
CA ARG A 44 -16.92 3.54 3.38
C ARG A 44 -17.50 4.73 2.60
N LYS A 45 -17.01 5.94 2.84
CA LYS A 45 -17.43 7.15 2.13
C LYS A 45 -16.83 7.22 0.73
N ILE A 46 -15.55 6.84 0.58
CA ILE A 46 -14.77 7.01 -0.66
C ILE A 46 -14.92 5.80 -1.59
N LYS A 47 -14.84 4.59 -1.03
CA LYS A 47 -14.69 3.31 -1.76
C LYS A 47 -13.43 3.34 -2.63
N ILE A 48 -13.45 2.67 -3.78
CA ILE A 48 -12.35 2.68 -4.75
C ILE A 48 -12.33 4.04 -5.47
N ASN A 49 -11.17 4.68 -5.49
CA ASN A 49 -10.88 5.91 -6.22
C ASN A 49 -9.37 6.01 -6.52
N GLN A 50 -8.94 5.51 -7.68
CA GLN A 50 -7.53 5.48 -8.06
C GLN A 50 -6.92 6.88 -8.14
N HIS A 51 -7.64 7.88 -8.65
CA HIS A 51 -7.10 9.24 -8.75
C HIS A 51 -6.71 9.80 -7.38
N LEU A 52 -7.59 9.63 -6.39
CA LEU A 52 -7.32 10.05 -5.01
C LEU A 52 -6.23 9.20 -4.35
N ALA A 53 -6.15 7.90 -4.68
CA ALA A 53 -5.08 7.02 -4.21
C ALA A 53 -3.71 7.55 -4.66
N GLU A 54 -3.56 7.92 -5.94
CA GLU A 54 -2.33 8.50 -6.48
C GLU A 54 -1.95 9.81 -5.79
N GLU A 55 -2.93 10.71 -5.58
CA GLU A 55 -2.72 11.97 -4.87
C GLU A 55 -2.22 11.74 -3.43
N LEU A 56 -2.84 10.79 -2.71
CA LEU A 56 -2.48 10.44 -1.34
C LEU A 56 -1.10 9.77 -1.26
N TYR A 57 -0.81 8.84 -2.17
CA TYR A 57 0.47 8.13 -2.19
C TYR A 57 1.63 9.10 -2.46
N SER A 58 1.40 10.08 -3.35
CA SER A 58 2.38 11.12 -3.69
C SER A 58 2.71 12.08 -2.54
N THR A 59 1.94 12.09 -1.44
CA THR A 59 2.23 12.95 -0.28
C THR A 59 3.49 12.53 0.48
N GLY A 60 3.94 11.28 0.33
CA GLY A 60 5.00 10.70 1.15
C GLY A 60 4.61 10.51 2.62
N ASN A 61 3.37 10.82 3.00
CA ASN A 61 2.88 10.60 4.36
C ASN A 61 2.51 9.13 4.52
N TYR A 62 3.15 8.43 5.47
CA TYR A 62 2.95 6.99 5.62
C TYR A 62 1.48 6.59 5.80
N ASP A 63 0.71 7.31 6.63
CA ASP A 63 -0.70 6.99 6.87
C ASP A 63 -1.58 7.27 5.63
N ALA A 64 -1.23 8.29 4.85
CA ALA A 64 -1.90 8.60 3.59
C ALA A 64 -1.56 7.58 2.50
N MET A 65 -0.30 7.18 2.38
CA MET A 65 0.16 6.12 1.48
C MET A 65 -0.50 4.77 1.83
N TYR A 66 -0.59 4.44 3.11
CA TYR A 66 -1.32 3.25 3.57
C TYR A 66 -2.79 3.33 3.17
N PHE A 67 -3.44 4.46 3.41
CA PHE A 67 -4.84 4.66 3.04
C PHE A 67 -5.06 4.61 1.52
N ALA A 68 -4.11 5.10 0.72
CA ALA A 68 -4.14 5.02 -0.74
C ALA A 68 -4.27 3.57 -1.22
N GLY A 69 -3.49 2.64 -0.67
CA GLY A 69 -3.59 1.21 -1.03
C GLY A 69 -4.97 0.59 -0.74
N ILE A 70 -5.70 1.10 0.26
CA ILE A 70 -7.06 0.63 0.59
C ILE A 70 -8.10 1.09 -0.43
N ILE A 71 -7.90 2.27 -1.03
CA ILE A 71 -8.84 2.88 -1.97
C ILE A 71 -8.39 2.79 -3.43
N ALA A 72 -7.25 2.16 -3.71
CA ALA A 72 -6.75 1.93 -5.06
C ALA A 72 -7.69 1.00 -5.86
N ASP A 73 -7.62 1.11 -7.19
CA ASP A 73 -8.20 0.19 -8.14
C ASP A 73 -7.09 -0.72 -8.72
N PRO A 74 -6.75 -1.83 -8.05
CA PRO A 74 -5.61 -2.67 -8.44
C PRO A 74 -5.77 -3.31 -9.82
N LYS A 75 -7.01 -3.45 -10.32
CA LYS A 75 -7.28 -4.00 -11.65
C LYS A 75 -7.07 -2.98 -12.77
N ALA A 76 -7.06 -1.69 -12.44
CA ALA A 76 -6.76 -0.62 -13.37
C ALA A 76 -5.28 -0.20 -13.36
N MET A 77 -4.53 -0.61 -12.33
CA MET A 77 -3.10 -0.31 -12.21
C MET A 77 -2.28 -1.16 -13.18
N THR A 78 -1.32 -0.52 -13.84
CA THR A 78 -0.34 -1.15 -14.72
C THR A 78 0.94 -1.51 -13.96
N GLU A 79 1.82 -2.30 -14.57
CA GLU A 79 3.17 -2.55 -14.03
C GLU A 79 3.91 -1.24 -13.71
N SER A 80 3.82 -0.25 -14.61
CA SER A 80 4.43 1.06 -14.37
C SER A 80 3.86 1.79 -13.16
N ASP A 81 2.59 1.57 -12.80
CA ASP A 81 1.99 2.16 -11.61
C ASP A 81 2.54 1.51 -10.34
N TYR A 82 2.66 0.17 -10.35
CA TYR A 82 3.28 -0.57 -9.25
C TYR A 82 4.76 -0.24 -9.08
N ASP A 83 5.50 -0.05 -10.17
CA ASP A 83 6.90 0.42 -10.11
C ASP A 83 6.99 1.82 -9.49
N ARG A 84 6.14 2.77 -9.91
CA ARG A 84 6.08 4.11 -9.28
C ARG A 84 5.77 4.03 -7.78
N TRP A 85 4.87 3.14 -7.38
CA TRP A 85 4.54 2.93 -5.97
C TRP A 85 5.74 2.33 -5.22
N MET A 86 6.38 1.29 -5.75
CA MET A 86 7.57 0.68 -5.14
C MET A 86 8.75 1.64 -5.03
N ASP A 87 8.98 2.50 -6.02
CA ASP A 87 10.07 3.49 -5.99
C ASP A 87 9.91 4.49 -4.82
N ALA A 88 8.67 4.75 -4.39
CA ALA A 88 8.37 5.59 -3.23
C ALA A 88 8.20 4.79 -1.92
N ALA A 89 8.15 3.45 -1.98
CA ALA A 89 8.05 2.58 -0.82
C ALA A 89 9.40 2.51 -0.08
N TYR A 90 9.66 3.46 0.80
CA TYR A 90 10.96 3.65 1.44
C TYR A 90 11.26 2.70 2.62
N PHE A 91 10.30 1.87 3.06
CA PHE A 91 10.48 0.88 4.12
C PHE A 91 9.45 -0.25 4.05
N TYR A 92 9.69 -1.31 4.81
CA TYR A 92 8.98 -2.58 4.67
C TYR A 92 7.45 -2.49 4.84
N MET A 93 6.95 -1.59 5.69
CA MET A 93 5.48 -1.49 5.85
C MET A 93 4.79 -0.94 4.60
N LEU A 94 5.49 -0.14 3.78
CA LEU A 94 4.97 0.28 2.47
C LEU A 94 5.10 -0.84 1.46
N SER A 95 6.26 -1.49 1.34
CA SER A 95 6.47 -2.56 0.36
C SER A 95 5.54 -3.76 0.62
N ASP A 96 5.43 -4.20 1.87
CA ASP A 96 4.82 -5.49 2.22
C ASP A 96 3.33 -5.40 2.56
N TYR A 97 2.91 -4.28 3.17
CA TYR A 97 1.54 -4.11 3.67
C TYR A 97 0.72 -3.08 2.89
N VAL A 98 1.33 -2.37 1.94
CA VAL A 98 0.63 -1.45 1.04
C VAL A 98 0.77 -1.94 -0.39
N VAL A 99 1.97 -1.84 -0.97
CA VAL A 99 2.17 -2.12 -2.39
C VAL A 99 1.92 -3.59 -2.72
N ALA A 100 2.48 -4.53 -1.95
CA ALA A 100 2.26 -5.97 -2.17
C ALA A 100 0.79 -6.40 -1.98
N VAL A 101 0.09 -5.80 -1.02
CA VAL A 101 -1.36 -6.07 -0.79
C VAL A 101 -2.19 -5.54 -1.95
N THR A 102 -1.90 -4.32 -2.41
CA THR A 102 -2.57 -3.76 -3.59
C THR A 102 -2.23 -4.58 -4.84
N LEU A 103 -1.00 -5.08 -4.98
CA LEU A 103 -0.60 -5.92 -6.11
C LEU A 103 -1.32 -7.27 -6.10
N SER A 104 -1.50 -7.92 -4.95
CA SER A 104 -2.12 -9.25 -4.88
C SER A 104 -3.57 -9.28 -5.38
N GLU A 105 -4.24 -8.12 -5.38
CA GLU A 105 -5.61 -7.94 -5.88
C GLU A 105 -5.68 -7.59 -7.39
N SER A 106 -4.53 -7.53 -8.08
CA SER A 106 -4.42 -7.26 -9.53
C SER A 106 -4.34 -8.53 -10.37
N ASP A 107 -4.64 -8.42 -11.66
CA ASP A 107 -4.53 -9.55 -12.61
C ASP A 107 -3.06 -9.85 -13.01
N ILE A 108 -2.13 -8.95 -12.70
CA ILE A 108 -0.70 -9.02 -13.05
C ILE A 108 0.21 -9.36 -11.86
N ALA A 109 -0.39 -9.80 -10.75
CA ALA A 109 0.30 -9.98 -9.46
C ALA A 109 1.50 -10.93 -9.53
N GLN A 110 1.35 -12.10 -10.15
CA GLN A 110 2.41 -13.12 -10.22
C GLN A 110 3.59 -12.62 -11.06
N GLU A 111 3.33 -12.11 -12.26
CA GLU A 111 4.34 -11.60 -13.18
C GLU A 111 5.22 -10.51 -12.54
N ILE A 112 4.59 -9.54 -11.87
CA ILE A 112 5.32 -8.46 -11.20
C ILE A 112 6.07 -8.97 -9.97
N SER A 113 5.46 -9.86 -9.18
CA SER A 113 6.11 -10.43 -7.99
C SER A 113 7.38 -11.19 -8.36
N ASP A 114 7.36 -11.97 -9.43
CA ASP A 114 8.51 -12.72 -9.91
C ASP A 114 9.65 -11.79 -10.36
N LYS A 115 9.32 -10.72 -11.10
CA LYS A 115 10.29 -9.67 -11.48
C LYS A 115 10.92 -9.02 -10.25
N TRP A 116 10.10 -8.67 -9.26
CA TRP A 116 10.59 -8.05 -8.03
C TRP A 116 11.45 -8.99 -7.18
N ILE A 117 11.10 -10.26 -7.09
CA ILE A 117 11.93 -11.30 -6.42
C ILE A 117 13.28 -11.44 -7.11
N ALA A 118 13.33 -11.38 -8.45
CA ALA A 118 14.57 -11.51 -9.21
C ALA A 118 15.43 -10.22 -9.23
N SER A 119 14.92 -9.09 -8.75
CA SER A 119 15.57 -7.77 -8.88
C SER A 119 16.89 -7.62 -8.12
N GLY A 120 17.05 -8.34 -7.00
CA GLY A 120 18.15 -8.12 -6.05
C GLY A 120 17.99 -6.85 -5.17
N GLU A 121 16.91 -6.09 -5.33
CA GLU A 121 16.59 -4.91 -4.52
C GLU A 121 15.80 -5.33 -3.27
N GLU A 122 16.31 -5.02 -2.08
CA GLU A 122 15.81 -5.55 -0.80
C GLU A 122 14.28 -5.39 -0.63
N LEU A 123 13.75 -4.19 -0.77
CA LEU A 123 12.32 -3.93 -0.58
C LEU A 123 11.44 -4.46 -1.72
N ARG A 124 11.95 -4.49 -2.96
CA ARG A 124 11.22 -5.12 -4.08
C ARG A 124 11.12 -6.63 -3.86
N MET A 125 12.22 -7.28 -3.50
CA MET A 125 12.19 -8.71 -3.16
C MET A 125 11.22 -8.97 -2.00
N SER A 126 11.24 -8.13 -0.96
CA SER A 126 10.30 -8.23 0.17
C SER A 126 8.84 -8.11 -0.29
N ALA A 127 8.53 -7.12 -1.14
CA ALA A 127 7.18 -6.95 -1.70
C ALA A 127 6.75 -8.15 -2.56
N GLY A 128 7.63 -8.67 -3.41
CA GLY A 128 7.32 -9.82 -4.26
C GLY A 128 7.00 -11.07 -3.44
N TRP A 129 7.81 -11.40 -2.43
CA TRP A 129 7.52 -12.52 -1.52
C TRP A 129 6.25 -12.27 -0.68
N SER A 130 6.05 -11.04 -0.20
CA SER A 130 4.85 -10.67 0.54
C SER A 130 3.59 -10.81 -0.30
N CYS A 131 3.65 -10.44 -1.59
CA CYS A 131 2.55 -10.58 -2.52
C CYS A 131 2.15 -12.05 -2.67
N TYR A 132 3.11 -12.98 -2.78
CA TYR A 132 2.81 -14.42 -2.75
C TYR A 132 2.09 -14.86 -1.47
N CYS A 133 2.49 -14.38 -0.29
CA CYS A 133 1.78 -14.69 0.95
C CYS A 133 0.31 -14.24 0.92
N TRP A 134 0.02 -13.09 0.31
CA TRP A 134 -1.35 -12.60 0.14
C TRP A 134 -2.12 -13.38 -0.92
N LEU A 135 -1.48 -13.72 -2.04
CA LEU A 135 -2.07 -14.51 -3.12
C LEU A 135 -2.50 -15.90 -2.63
N LEU A 136 -1.64 -16.58 -1.87
CA LEU A 136 -1.94 -17.90 -1.29
C LEU A 136 -3.13 -17.89 -0.30
N GLY A 137 -3.46 -16.72 0.26
CA GLY A 137 -4.62 -16.54 1.12
C GLY A 137 -5.94 -16.29 0.36
N ASN A 138 -5.88 -15.95 -0.93
CA ASN A 138 -7.03 -15.46 -1.68
C ASN A 138 -7.26 -16.14 -3.06
N ARG A 139 -6.32 -16.96 -3.54
CA ARG A 139 -6.41 -17.67 -4.84
C ARG A 139 -6.34 -19.18 -4.69
N LEU A 140 -6.95 -19.88 -5.63
CA LEU A 140 -6.82 -21.33 -5.76
C LEU A 140 -5.49 -21.72 -6.38
N ASP A 141 -4.96 -22.90 -6.03
CA ASP A 141 -3.69 -23.41 -6.55
C ASP A 141 -3.62 -23.44 -8.10
N VAL A 142 -4.76 -23.66 -8.77
CA VAL A 142 -4.86 -23.73 -10.23
C VAL A 142 -4.67 -22.39 -10.94
N GLU A 143 -4.65 -21.28 -10.20
CA GLU A 143 -4.51 -19.93 -10.75
C GLU A 143 -3.04 -19.49 -10.86
N PHE A 144 -2.09 -20.25 -10.29
CA PHE A 144 -0.66 -19.97 -10.37
C PHE A 144 -0.03 -20.65 -11.60
N SER A 145 0.79 -19.92 -12.34
CA SER A 145 1.61 -20.52 -13.40
C SER A 145 2.68 -21.44 -12.81
N GLU A 146 2.91 -22.57 -13.47
CA GLU A 146 4.01 -23.51 -13.18
C GLU A 146 5.40 -22.94 -13.48
#